data_AF-A0A7Z2K6T4-F1
#
_entry.id   AF-A0A7Z2K6T4-F1
#
_cell.length_a   1.000
_cell.length_b   1.000
_cell.length_c   1.000
_cell.angle_alpha   90.00
_cell.angle_beta   90.00
_cell.angle_gamma   90.00
#
_symmetry.space_group_name_H-M   'P 1'
#
loop_
_entity.id
_entity.type
_entity.pdbx_description
1 polymer ?
#
loop_
_entity_poly.entity_id
_entity_poly.type
_entity_poly.pdbx_seq_one_letter_code
_entity_poly.pdbx_strand_id
1 'polypeptide(L)'
;MSFLSKLFGNKDEKPVKERTVFSIKVGDIVTYDLEDYEVVGSLTYQNNGYKWYAYQLKSGASSVWLSAEMDDELELGIYRNVKEKLAKPIPEKLTMDDVTYYREEHGRAKVSGTGRGSNLNGQEVEYHDFSNEDETNFLSIEVWGSEVEVSKGYAIEEYEIKILAGSK
;
A
#
# COMPACT_ATOMS: atom_id res chain seq x y z
N MET A 1 -27.79 -15.29 -43.82
CA MET A 1 -27.23 -14.60 -42.63
C MET A 1 -27.17 -15.61 -41.50
N SER A 2 -25.97 -15.84 -40.98
CA SER A 2 -25.50 -17.11 -40.39
C SER A 2 -26.09 -17.46 -39.02
N PHE A 3 -26.43 -18.74 -38.81
CA PHE A 3 -26.82 -19.32 -37.51
C PHE A 3 -25.70 -19.29 -36.45
N LEU A 4 -24.44 -19.05 -36.85
CA LEU A 4 -23.29 -18.98 -35.94
C LEU A 4 -23.25 -17.72 -35.07
N SER A 5 -23.88 -16.60 -35.47
CA SER A 5 -23.83 -15.35 -34.69
C SER A 5 -24.70 -15.38 -33.42
N LYS A 6 -25.58 -16.37 -33.28
CA LYS A 6 -26.40 -16.58 -32.06
C LYS A 6 -25.72 -17.45 -31.01
N LEU A 7 -24.65 -18.17 -31.34
CA LEU A 7 -23.90 -19.00 -30.38
C LEU A 7 -22.77 -18.24 -29.69
N PHE A 8 -22.19 -17.24 -30.36
CA PHE A 8 -21.15 -16.37 -29.80
C PHE A 8 -21.74 -15.00 -29.58
N GLY A 9 -22.38 -14.80 -28.42
CA GLY A 9 -22.90 -13.49 -28.04
C GLY A 9 -21.82 -12.43 -28.16
N ASN A 10 -22.15 -11.30 -28.78
CA ASN A 10 -21.34 -10.08 -28.73
C ASN A 10 -21.17 -9.70 -27.26
N LYS A 11 -20.08 -10.15 -26.64
CA LYS A 11 -19.59 -9.56 -25.40
C LYS A 11 -18.92 -8.27 -25.85
N ASP A 12 -19.59 -7.15 -25.64
CA ASP A 12 -18.94 -5.84 -25.65
C ASP A 12 -17.80 -5.90 -24.62
N GLU A 13 -16.58 -6.14 -25.10
CA GLU A 13 -15.42 -6.14 -24.24
C GLU A 13 -15.14 -4.71 -23.82
N LYS A 14 -15.64 -4.32 -22.64
CA LYS A 14 -15.29 -3.03 -22.04
C LYS A 14 -13.76 -2.89 -22.04
N PRO A 15 -13.22 -1.77 -22.54
CA PRO A 15 -11.78 -1.56 -22.59
C PRO A 15 -11.22 -1.56 -21.17
N VAL A 16 -10.08 -2.24 -21.00
CA VAL A 16 -9.32 -2.20 -19.75
C VAL A 16 -8.82 -0.77 -19.56
N LYS A 17 -9.21 -0.14 -18.45
CA LYS A 17 -8.71 1.20 -18.10
C LYS A 17 -7.29 1.10 -17.59
N GLU A 18 -6.41 1.96 -18.10
CA GLU A 18 -5.08 2.18 -17.55
C GLU A 18 -5.16 2.49 -16.05
N ARG A 19 -4.18 1.99 -15.29
CA ARG A 19 -4.11 2.18 -13.85
C ARG A 19 -3.10 3.26 -13.54
N THR A 20 -3.48 4.11 -12.61
CA THR A 20 -2.59 4.97 -11.84
C THR A 20 -2.36 4.34 -10.47
N VAL A 21 -1.38 4.83 -9.73
CA VAL A 21 -1.12 4.43 -8.34
C VAL A 21 -2.37 4.53 -7.45
N PHE A 22 -3.27 5.48 -7.70
CA PHE A 22 -4.51 5.67 -6.94
C PHE A 22 -5.70 4.80 -7.42
N SER A 23 -5.53 4.02 -8.48
CA SER A 23 -6.60 3.19 -9.05
C SER A 23 -6.25 1.71 -9.17
N ILE A 24 -5.11 1.30 -8.62
CA ILE A 24 -4.70 -0.11 -8.48
C ILE A 24 -5.80 -0.90 -7.76
N LYS A 25 -6.07 -2.10 -8.26
CA LYS A 25 -7.04 -3.05 -7.69
C LYS A 25 -6.38 -4.39 -7.38
N VAL A 26 -7.02 -5.13 -6.49
CA VAL A 26 -6.68 -6.55 -6.26
C VAL A 26 -6.76 -7.33 -7.58
N GLY A 27 -5.74 -8.12 -7.85
CA GLY A 27 -5.53 -8.88 -9.08
C GLY A 27 -4.75 -8.13 -10.16
N ASP A 28 -4.50 -6.82 -10.03
CA ASP A 28 -3.56 -6.11 -10.89
C ASP A 28 -2.12 -6.58 -10.60
N ILE A 29 -1.22 -6.42 -11.57
CA ILE A 29 0.20 -6.74 -11.44
C ILE A 29 1.00 -5.45 -11.34
N VAL A 30 1.90 -5.36 -10.37
CA VAL A 30 2.87 -4.26 -10.24
C VAL A 30 4.27 -4.85 -10.45
N THR A 31 4.95 -4.39 -11.50
CA THR A 31 6.38 -4.67 -11.68
C THR A 31 7.17 -3.65 -10.88
N TYR A 32 8.07 -4.13 -10.04
CA TYR A 32 8.97 -3.33 -9.21
C TYR A 32 10.27 -4.11 -8.96
N ASP A 33 11.42 -3.44 -9.03
CA ASP A 33 12.75 -4.06 -8.82
C ASP A 33 12.95 -5.36 -9.62
N LEU A 34 12.62 -5.31 -10.92
CA LEU A 34 12.70 -6.44 -11.87
C LEU A 34 11.85 -7.67 -11.51
N GLU A 35 10.88 -7.53 -10.60
CA GLU A 35 9.98 -8.59 -10.17
C GLU A 35 8.51 -8.19 -10.37
N ASP A 36 7.68 -9.14 -10.80
CA ASP A 36 6.24 -8.96 -10.99
C ASP A 36 5.49 -9.42 -9.74
N TYR A 37 4.72 -8.50 -9.14
CA TYR A 37 3.91 -8.77 -7.96
C TYR A 37 2.42 -8.74 -8.26
N GLU A 38 1.66 -9.72 -7.76
CA GLU A 38 0.21 -9.64 -7.71
C GLU A 38 -0.25 -8.76 -6.55
N VAL A 39 -1.16 -7.83 -6.81
CA VAL A 39 -1.84 -7.07 -5.77
C VAL A 39 -2.87 -7.98 -5.10
N VAL A 40 -2.60 -8.43 -3.89
CA VAL A 40 -3.46 -9.38 -3.15
C VAL A 40 -4.34 -8.73 -2.09
N GLY A 41 -4.10 -7.46 -1.81
CA GLY A 41 -4.89 -6.64 -0.89
C GLY A 41 -4.63 -5.17 -1.09
N SER A 42 -5.59 -4.35 -0.68
CA SER A 42 -5.41 -2.90 -0.59
C SER A 42 -6.02 -2.38 0.69
N LEU A 43 -5.46 -1.29 1.21
CA LEU A 43 -6.00 -0.48 2.28
C LEU A 43 -6.08 0.96 1.80
N THR A 44 -7.15 1.64 2.21
CA THR A 44 -7.33 3.08 2.06
C THR A 44 -7.58 3.63 3.44
N TYR A 45 -6.72 4.54 3.84
CA TYR A 45 -6.77 5.22 5.11
C TYR A 45 -7.38 6.60 4.90
N GLN A 46 -8.11 7.09 5.90
CA GLN A 46 -8.71 8.41 5.84
C GLN A 46 -8.63 9.10 7.20
N ASN A 47 -7.96 10.25 7.23
CA ASN A 47 -7.87 11.13 8.39
C ASN A 47 -8.29 12.56 7.97
N ASN A 48 -9.36 13.09 8.56
CA ASN A 48 -9.82 14.48 8.35
C ASN A 48 -9.93 14.96 6.88
N GLY A 49 -10.20 14.05 5.94
CA GLY A 49 -10.34 14.36 4.52
C GLY A 49 -9.12 14.00 3.68
N TYR A 50 -7.95 13.84 4.31
CA TYR A 50 -6.74 13.28 3.70
C TYR A 50 -6.88 11.77 3.49
N LYS A 51 -6.27 11.25 2.43
CA LYS A 51 -6.33 9.84 2.05
C LYS A 51 -5.01 9.37 1.48
N TRP A 52 -4.57 8.22 1.95
CA TRP A 52 -3.46 7.46 1.38
C TRP A 52 -3.86 6.01 1.18
N TYR A 53 -3.08 5.33 0.35
CA TYR A 53 -3.34 3.97 -0.10
C TYR A 53 -2.14 3.09 0.23
N ALA A 54 -2.41 1.86 0.66
CA ALA A 54 -1.38 0.84 0.77
C ALA A 54 -1.81 -0.40 -0.01
N TYR A 55 -0.94 -0.93 -0.87
CA TYR A 55 -1.19 -2.10 -1.69
C TYR A 55 -0.27 -3.24 -1.27
N GLN A 56 -0.85 -4.37 -0.88
CA GLN A 56 -0.08 -5.57 -0.57
C GLN A 56 0.33 -6.25 -1.88
N LEU A 57 1.62 -6.15 -2.21
CA LEU A 57 2.24 -6.73 -3.39
C LEU A 57 2.86 -8.08 -3.01
N LYS A 58 2.50 -9.14 -3.74
CA LYS A 58 2.98 -10.50 -3.46
C LYS A 58 3.61 -11.16 -4.69
N SER A 59 4.80 -11.72 -4.51
CA SER A 59 5.46 -12.59 -5.48
C SER A 59 6.07 -13.79 -4.76
N GLY A 60 5.53 -14.99 -5.01
CA GLY A 60 5.98 -16.21 -4.32
C GLY A 60 5.92 -16.09 -2.79
N ALA A 61 7.09 -16.13 -2.15
CA ALA A 61 7.27 -15.94 -0.71
C ALA A 61 7.51 -14.48 -0.30
N SER A 62 7.84 -13.60 -1.25
CA SER A 62 8.05 -12.17 -1.03
C SER A 62 6.71 -11.44 -0.90
N SER A 63 6.64 -10.52 0.06
CA SER A 63 5.54 -9.57 0.20
C SER A 63 6.12 -8.20 0.55
N VAL A 64 5.68 -7.18 -0.15
CA VAL A 64 5.95 -5.77 0.15
C VAL A 64 4.64 -4.99 0.14
N TRP A 65 4.68 -3.78 0.68
CA TRP A 65 3.59 -2.83 0.61
C TRP A 65 4.02 -1.63 -0.23
N LEU A 66 3.23 -1.27 -1.22
CA LEU A 66 3.36 0.01 -1.93
C LEU A 66 2.44 1.02 -1.26
N SER A 67 3.00 2.07 -0.67
CA SER A 67 2.27 3.25 -0.22
C SER A 67 2.12 4.23 -1.37
N ALA A 68 0.98 4.89 -1.46
CA ALA A 68 0.73 5.98 -2.39
C ALA A 68 -0.15 7.05 -1.76
N GLU A 69 0.32 8.28 -1.82
CA GLU A 69 -0.43 9.45 -1.33
C GLU A 69 -0.18 10.68 -2.18
N MET A 70 -1.03 11.69 -1.97
CA MET A 70 -0.96 12.95 -2.69
C MET A 70 -1.11 14.06 -1.65
N ASP A 71 0.00 14.70 -1.31
CA ASP A 71 0.01 15.91 -0.49
C ASP A 71 0.31 17.13 -1.38
N ASP A 72 1.48 17.76 -1.23
CA ASP A 72 1.96 18.78 -2.17
C ASP A 72 2.42 18.16 -3.50
N GLU A 73 2.99 16.96 -3.44
CA GLU A 73 3.38 16.15 -4.59
C GLU A 73 2.98 14.67 -4.43
N LEU A 74 3.23 13.88 -5.48
CA LEU A 74 2.99 12.44 -5.43
C LEU A 74 4.08 11.80 -4.60
N GLU A 75 3.70 11.15 -3.50
CA GLU A 75 4.62 10.41 -2.65
C GLU A 75 4.32 8.91 -2.76
N LEU A 76 5.38 8.14 -3.05
CA LEU A 76 5.35 6.69 -3.14
C LEU A 76 6.44 6.09 -2.26
N GLY A 77 6.15 4.94 -1.67
CA GLY A 77 7.15 4.22 -0.89
C GLY A 77 6.93 2.73 -0.87
N ILE A 78 8.03 1.98 -0.75
CA ILE A 78 8.00 0.53 -0.61
C ILE A 78 8.34 0.15 0.82
N TYR A 79 7.47 -0.62 1.44
CA TYR A 79 7.54 -0.99 2.85
C TYR A 79 7.55 -2.51 3.04
N ARG A 80 8.26 -2.96 4.08
CA ARG A 80 8.32 -4.35 4.53
C ARG A 80 8.10 -4.41 6.04
N ASN A 81 7.16 -5.25 6.47
CA ASN A 81 6.94 -5.52 7.89
C ASN A 81 8.22 -6.11 8.51
N VAL A 82 8.62 -5.58 9.66
CA VAL A 82 9.71 -6.12 10.47
C VAL A 82 9.14 -6.90 11.65
N LYS A 83 9.94 -7.82 12.20
CA LYS A 83 9.52 -8.65 13.35
C LYS A 83 9.71 -7.95 14.70
N GLU A 84 10.16 -6.71 14.68
CA GLU A 84 10.44 -5.94 15.87
C GLU A 84 9.15 -5.67 16.64
N LYS A 85 9.19 -5.85 17.95
CA LYS A 85 8.02 -5.65 18.81
C LYS A 85 8.17 -4.34 19.56
N LEU A 86 7.36 -3.36 19.19
CA LEU A 86 7.23 -2.12 19.94
C LEU A 86 6.05 -2.21 20.92
N ALA A 87 6.19 -1.56 22.07
CA ALA A 87 5.14 -1.42 23.05
C ALA A 87 4.65 0.02 23.10
N LYS A 88 3.39 0.21 23.51
CA LYS A 88 2.85 1.55 23.77
C LYS A 88 3.43 2.12 25.08
N PRO A 89 3.58 3.45 25.19
CA PRO A 89 3.39 4.44 24.12
C PRO A 89 4.53 4.41 23.10
N ILE A 90 4.23 4.72 21.83
CA ILE A 90 5.24 4.82 20.78
C ILE A 90 6.11 6.06 21.05
N PRO A 91 7.44 5.92 21.22
CA PRO A 91 8.33 7.04 21.53
C PRO A 91 8.56 7.92 20.30
N GLU A 92 8.93 9.18 20.51
CA GLU A 92 9.24 10.14 19.43
C GLU A 92 10.56 9.87 18.71
N LYS A 93 11.43 9.06 19.32
CA LYS A 93 12.73 8.68 18.79
C LYS A 93 12.94 7.18 18.96
N LEU A 94 13.39 6.52 17.90
CA LEU A 94 13.63 5.08 17.83
C LEU A 94 14.99 4.82 17.20
N THR A 95 15.66 3.76 17.61
CA THR A 95 16.84 3.25 16.90
C THR A 95 16.59 1.81 16.49
N MET A 96 16.73 1.50 15.20
CA MET A 96 16.50 0.17 14.66
C MET A 96 17.50 -0.13 13.54
N ASP A 97 18.22 -1.25 13.64
CA ASP A 97 19.33 -1.60 12.74
C ASP A 97 20.38 -0.48 12.61
N ASP A 98 20.81 0.08 13.75
CA ASP A 98 21.78 1.18 13.86
C ASP A 98 21.37 2.51 13.18
N VAL A 99 20.15 2.61 12.64
CA VAL A 99 19.57 3.85 12.12
C VAL A 99 18.66 4.47 13.17
N THR A 100 18.82 5.77 13.39
CA THR A 100 17.96 6.56 14.29
C THR A 100 16.87 7.25 13.48
N TYR A 101 15.64 7.09 13.96
CA TYR A 101 14.43 7.63 13.36
C TYR A 101 13.75 8.60 14.33
N TYR A 102 13.15 9.64 13.77
CA TYR A 102 12.42 10.70 14.46
C TYR A 102 10.98 10.73 13.95
N ARG A 103 10.02 10.92 14.86
CA ARG A 103 8.60 10.93 14.51
C ARG A 103 8.25 12.25 13.84
N GLU A 104 7.78 12.16 12.60
CA GLU A 104 7.35 13.30 11.81
C GLU A 104 5.86 13.56 11.98
N GLU A 105 5.05 12.49 11.90
CA GLU A 105 3.60 12.58 12.04
C GLU A 105 3.05 11.47 12.93
N HIS A 106 1.91 11.74 13.57
CA HIS A 106 1.06 10.70 14.11
C HIS A 106 -0.41 11.13 14.11
N GLY A 107 -1.30 10.15 14.04
CA GLY A 107 -2.72 10.43 14.02
C GLY A 107 -3.58 9.18 14.13
N ARG A 108 -4.86 9.33 13.81
CA ARG A 108 -5.81 8.21 13.69
C ARG A 108 -6.53 8.27 12.36
N ALA A 109 -6.66 7.12 11.71
CA ALA A 109 -7.28 7.01 10.41
C ALA A 109 -8.35 5.92 10.39
N LYS A 110 -9.44 6.19 9.69
CA LYS A 110 -10.43 5.16 9.35
C LYS A 110 -9.90 4.33 8.19
N VAL A 111 -10.08 3.02 8.26
CA VAL A 111 -9.53 2.10 7.27
C VAL A 111 -10.64 1.36 6.53
N SER A 112 -10.46 1.28 5.22
CA SER A 112 -11.21 0.39 4.34
C SER A 112 -10.24 -0.46 3.54
N GLY A 113 -10.61 -1.68 3.23
CA GLY A 113 -9.72 -2.62 2.57
C GLY A 113 -10.44 -3.56 1.61
N THR A 114 -9.69 -4.06 0.64
CA THR A 114 -10.14 -5.06 -0.33
C THR A 114 -9.16 -6.24 -0.37
N GLY A 115 -9.61 -7.38 -0.92
CA GLY A 115 -8.82 -8.61 -0.92
C GLY A 115 -8.46 -9.03 0.51
N ARG A 116 -7.16 -9.24 0.76
CA ARG A 116 -6.64 -9.59 2.09
C ARG A 116 -6.87 -8.51 3.17
N GLY A 117 -7.07 -7.25 2.78
CA GLY A 117 -7.39 -6.16 3.71
C GLY A 117 -8.87 -6.06 4.10
N SER A 118 -9.75 -6.91 3.54
CA SER A 118 -11.21 -6.74 3.71
C SER A 118 -11.70 -6.90 5.16
N ASN A 119 -10.94 -7.62 5.99
CA ASN A 119 -11.21 -7.79 7.43
C ASN A 119 -10.97 -6.51 8.24
N LEU A 120 -10.25 -5.54 7.69
CA LEU A 120 -9.95 -4.24 8.33
C LEU A 120 -11.00 -3.16 8.01
N ASN A 121 -12.04 -3.50 7.22
CA ASN A 121 -13.10 -2.56 6.86
C ASN A 121 -13.82 -1.98 8.08
N GLY A 122 -13.84 -0.65 8.18
CA GLY A 122 -14.50 0.09 9.25
C GLY A 122 -13.72 0.15 10.56
N GLN A 123 -12.49 -0.40 10.58
CA GLN A 123 -11.59 -0.25 11.71
C GLN A 123 -10.92 1.14 11.72
N GLU A 124 -10.31 1.47 12.85
CA GLU A 124 -9.48 2.65 13.02
C GLU A 124 -8.06 2.18 13.37
N VAL A 125 -7.06 2.85 12.82
CA VAL A 125 -5.64 2.65 13.11
C VAL A 125 -5.08 3.93 13.73
N GLU A 126 -4.23 3.78 14.74
CA GLU A 126 -3.33 4.87 15.16
C GLU A 126 -2.00 4.68 14.41
N TYR A 127 -1.61 5.69 13.62
CA TYR A 127 -0.39 5.64 12.81
C TYR A 127 0.66 6.59 13.38
N HIS A 128 1.93 6.21 13.24
CA HIS A 128 3.08 7.06 13.54
C HIS A 128 4.10 6.88 12.41
N ASP A 129 4.42 7.96 11.72
CA ASP A 129 5.36 7.97 10.61
C ASP A 129 6.67 8.61 11.06
N PHE A 130 7.77 7.95 10.73
CA PHE A 130 9.11 8.36 11.10
C PHE A 130 10.04 8.39 9.90
N SER A 131 10.98 9.31 9.91
CA SER A 131 12.11 9.37 8.99
C SER A 131 13.43 9.35 9.74
N ASN A 132 14.51 8.95 9.07
CA ASN A 132 15.86 9.24 9.54
C ASN A 132 16.25 10.70 9.23
N GLU A 133 17.37 11.16 9.78
CA GLU A 133 17.84 12.56 9.61
C GLU A 133 18.01 12.99 8.15
N ASP A 134 18.36 12.06 7.26
CA ASP A 134 18.54 12.32 5.83
C ASP A 134 17.28 12.05 4.98
N GLU A 135 16.14 11.71 5.59
CA GLU A 135 14.85 11.42 4.91
C GLU A 135 14.95 10.35 3.80
N THR A 136 15.83 9.38 3.98
CA THR A 136 16.07 8.27 3.03
C THR A 136 15.49 6.94 3.48
N ASN A 137 15.20 6.82 4.77
CA ASN A 137 14.65 5.61 5.38
C ASN A 137 13.46 5.99 6.25
N PHE A 138 12.40 5.20 6.16
CA PHE A 138 11.15 5.44 6.87
C PHE A 138 10.78 4.27 7.77
N LEU A 139 10.10 4.59 8.88
CA LEU A 139 9.30 3.63 9.63
C LEU A 139 7.84 4.08 9.58
N SER A 140 6.97 3.16 9.19
CA SER A 140 5.53 3.30 9.42
C SER A 140 5.14 2.35 10.54
N ILE A 141 4.63 2.91 11.63
CA ILE A 141 4.16 2.17 12.81
C ILE A 141 2.65 2.27 12.86
N GLU A 142 1.99 1.13 12.80
CA GLU A 142 0.55 1.02 12.85
C GLU A 142 0.10 0.31 14.12
N VAL A 143 -0.87 0.90 14.79
CA VAL A 143 -1.40 0.42 16.05
C VAL A 143 -2.85 0.00 15.86
N TRP A 144 -3.06 -1.31 15.91
CA TRP A 144 -4.35 -1.98 15.70
C TRP A 144 -4.88 -2.53 17.04
N GLY A 145 -5.60 -1.69 17.78
CA GLY A 145 -6.06 -2.04 19.13
C GLY A 145 -4.90 -2.29 20.10
N SER A 146 -4.60 -3.56 20.38
CA SER A 146 -3.45 -3.97 21.21
C SER A 146 -2.20 -4.37 20.42
N GLU A 147 -2.34 -4.58 19.11
CA GLU A 147 -1.24 -4.98 18.24
C GLU A 147 -0.50 -3.76 17.70
N VAL A 148 0.82 -3.88 17.59
CA VAL A 148 1.69 -2.86 17.01
C VAL A 148 2.44 -3.54 15.87
N GLU A 149 2.20 -3.06 14.67
CA GLU A 149 2.93 -3.45 13.47
C GLU A 149 3.96 -2.37 13.14
N VAL A 150 5.13 -2.81 12.68
CA VAL A 150 6.22 -1.91 12.28
C VAL A 150 6.66 -2.31 10.89
N SER A 151 6.76 -1.33 10.01
CA SER A 151 7.22 -1.49 8.64
C SER A 151 8.37 -0.55 8.34
N LYS A 152 9.43 -1.08 7.73
CA LYS A 152 10.55 -0.30 7.19
C LYS A 152 10.33 -0.02 5.73
N GLY A 153 10.60 1.20 5.30
CA GLY A 153 10.50 1.56 3.88
C GLY A 153 11.45 2.65 3.46
N TYR A 154 11.30 3.03 2.19
CA TYR A 154 12.03 4.09 1.51
C TYR A 154 11.15 4.62 0.38
N ALA A 155 11.43 5.85 -0.05
CA ALA A 155 10.72 6.49 -1.15
C ALA A 155 11.11 5.85 -2.47
N ILE A 156 10.16 5.82 -3.40
CA ILE A 156 10.41 5.45 -4.80
C ILE A 156 9.80 6.49 -5.71
N GLU A 157 10.28 6.54 -6.94
CA GLU A 157 9.72 7.37 -7.99
C GLU A 157 8.65 6.61 -8.79
N GLU A 158 7.67 7.33 -9.36
CA GLU A 158 6.59 6.70 -10.13
C GLU A 158 7.13 5.88 -11.33
N TYR A 159 8.24 6.29 -11.93
CA TYR A 159 8.84 5.58 -13.07
C TYR A 159 9.53 4.27 -12.69
N GLU A 160 9.73 3.98 -11.40
CA GLU A 160 10.31 2.73 -10.92
C GLU A 160 9.31 1.57 -10.92
N ILE A 161 8.02 1.87 -11.07
CA ILE A 161 6.96 0.87 -11.11
C ILE A 161 6.24 0.85 -12.46
N LYS A 162 5.67 -0.32 -12.77
CA LYS A 162 4.74 -0.48 -13.89
C LYS A 162 3.50 -1.20 -13.41
N ILE A 163 2.33 -0.66 -13.74
CA ILE A 163 1.05 -1.25 -13.34
C ILE A 163 0.37 -1.86 -14.56
N LEU A 164 0.02 -3.15 -14.45
CA LEU A 164 -0.75 -3.89 -15.44
C LEU A 164 -2.09 -4.26 -14.84
N ALA A 165 -3.18 -3.80 -15.45
CA ALA A 165 -4.52 -4.15 -15.00
C ALA A 165 -4.79 -5.65 -15.21
N GLY A 166 -5.08 -6.36 -14.12
CA GLY A 166 -5.53 -7.76 -14.15
C GLY A 166 -7.05 -7.89 -14.24
N SER A 167 -7.76 -6.76 -14.16
CA SER A 167 -9.23 -6.68 -14.26
C SER A 167 -9.69 -5.47 -15.07
N LYS A 168 -10.94 -5.51 -15.56
CA LYS A 168 -11.55 -4.41 -16.32
C LYS A 168 -11.77 -3.15 -15.47
#